data_AF-A0A537ALV1-F1
#
_entry.id   AF-A0A537ALV1-F1
#
_cell.length_a   1.000
_cell.length_b   1.000
_cell.length_c   1.000
_cell.angle_alpha   90.00
_cell.angle_beta   90.00
_cell.angle_gamma   90.00
#
_symmetry.space_group_name_H-M   'P 1'
#
loop_
_entity.id
_entity.type
_entity.pdbx_description
1 polymer ?
#
loop_
_entity_poly.entity_id
_entity_poly.type
_entity_poly.pdbx_seq_one_letter_code
_entity_poly.pdbx_strand_id
1 'polypeptide(L)'
;MSYHEGARELQDRFGTRALADRLHERLSRTAFTDEDRAFIESRAFFFLATADAAGQPDCSYKGGVPGFVRVAGPSELEFPSYDGNGMFRSLGNVRVNAKVGLLFLDFENPRRLRVNGTAELDTAQMMVRVRAERIFPNCPRYIHRMQLLEFSVYAPAPGHVPPVPGWKRMPQFNEVLPPDDPARET
;
A
#
# COMPACT_ATOMS: atom_id res chain seq x y z
N MET A 1 -4.82 -5.73 17.21
CA MET A 1 -4.33 -7.12 17.15
C MET A 1 -3.11 -7.29 18.03
N SER A 2 -3.20 -8.22 18.98
CA SER A 2 -2.10 -8.67 19.84
C SER A 2 -1.06 -9.43 19.03
N TYR A 3 0.15 -9.58 19.57
CA TYR A 3 1.18 -10.47 19.02
C TYR A 3 0.70 -11.93 19.09
N HIS A 4 0.87 -12.68 18.00
CA HIS A 4 0.55 -14.12 17.98
C HIS A 4 1.64 -14.95 18.69
N GLU A 5 1.38 -16.24 18.90
CA GLU A 5 2.22 -17.15 19.68
C GLU A 5 3.69 -17.15 19.27
N GLY A 6 4.00 -17.34 17.98
CA GLY A 6 5.40 -17.28 17.52
C GLY A 6 6.12 -15.97 17.81
N ALA A 7 5.43 -14.82 17.77
CA ALA A 7 6.04 -13.55 18.19
C ALA A 7 6.25 -13.49 19.71
N ARG A 8 5.34 -14.07 20.49
CA ARG A 8 5.44 -14.15 21.95
C ARG A 8 6.58 -15.05 22.40
N GLU A 9 6.75 -16.21 21.76
CA GLU A 9 7.86 -17.12 22.03
C GLU A 9 9.21 -16.42 21.84
N LEU A 10 9.40 -15.74 20.71
CA LEU A 10 10.64 -14.99 20.44
C LEU A 10 10.84 -13.84 21.44
N GLN A 11 9.77 -13.12 21.77
CA GLN A 11 9.84 -12.05 22.76
C GLN A 11 10.25 -12.56 24.15
N ASP A 12 9.78 -13.73 24.57
CA ASP A 12 10.17 -14.34 25.84
C ASP A 12 11.61 -14.82 25.80
N ARG A 13 11.98 -15.54 24.72
CA ARG A 13 13.33 -16.05 24.49
C ARG A 13 14.38 -14.95 24.55
N PHE A 14 14.09 -13.76 24.03
CA PHE A 14 15.01 -12.62 24.01
C PHE A 14 14.72 -11.57 25.09
N GLY A 15 13.80 -11.83 26.02
CA GLY A 15 13.49 -10.92 27.12
C GLY A 15 12.88 -9.58 26.70
N THR A 16 12.24 -9.50 25.52
CA THR A 16 11.70 -8.26 24.95
C THR A 16 10.18 -8.12 25.07
N ARG A 17 9.48 -9.02 25.78
CA ARG A 17 8.01 -8.97 25.90
C ARG A 17 7.51 -7.63 26.45
N ALA A 18 8.05 -7.18 27.58
CA ALA A 18 7.64 -5.91 28.20
C ALA A 18 7.89 -4.70 27.28
N LEU A 19 8.97 -4.72 26.50
CA LEU A 19 9.25 -3.69 25.49
C LEU A 19 8.21 -3.72 24.36
N ALA A 20 7.88 -4.90 23.86
CA ALA A 20 6.90 -5.08 22.78
C ALA A 20 5.50 -4.62 23.22
N ASP A 21 5.11 -4.91 24.47
CA ASP A 21 3.85 -4.48 25.06
C ASP A 21 3.81 -2.95 25.23
N ARG A 22 4.88 -2.35 25.79
CA ARG A 22 4.96 -0.89 25.94
C ARG A 22 4.90 -0.15 24.60
N LEU A 23 5.54 -0.69 23.55
CA LEU A 23 5.46 -0.13 22.21
C LEU A 23 4.04 -0.20 21.64
N HIS A 24 3.35 -1.32 21.88
CA HIS A 24 1.95 -1.46 21.46
C HIS A 24 1.04 -0.46 22.19
N GLU A 25 1.14 -0.40 23.51
CA GLU A 25 0.35 0.53 24.35
C GLU A 25 0.54 1.99 23.97
N ARG A 26 1.76 2.40 23.63
CA ARG A 26 2.09 3.83 23.43
C ARG A 26 1.97 4.32 22.01
N LEU A 27 2.19 3.45 21.01
CA LEU A 27 2.29 3.87 19.61
C LEU A 27 1.15 3.35 18.74
N SER A 28 0.39 2.35 19.20
CA SER A 28 -0.72 1.80 18.45
C SER A 28 -1.95 2.69 18.58
N ARG A 29 -2.51 3.10 17.43
CA ARG A 29 -3.70 3.94 17.34
C ARG A 29 -4.70 3.32 16.37
N THR A 30 -5.97 3.70 16.47
CA THR A 30 -7.03 3.32 15.52
C THR A 30 -7.53 4.51 14.69
N ALA A 31 -7.18 5.74 15.09
CA ALA A 31 -7.50 6.95 14.35
C ALA A 31 -6.23 7.66 13.84
N PHE A 32 -6.30 8.17 12.61
CA PHE A 32 -5.29 9.01 12.00
C PHE A 32 -5.26 10.37 12.69
N THR A 33 -4.05 10.88 12.93
CA THR A 33 -3.84 12.28 13.28
C THR A 33 -3.68 13.14 12.03
N ASP A 34 -3.74 14.46 12.18
CA ASP A 34 -3.44 15.39 11.09
C ASP A 34 -2.01 15.20 10.54
N GLU A 35 -1.06 14.81 11.40
CA GLU A 35 0.30 14.48 10.99
C GLU A 35 0.37 13.18 10.17
N ASP A 36 -0.44 12.18 10.48
CA ASP A 36 -0.53 10.96 9.68
C ASP A 36 -1.14 11.27 8.30
N ARG A 37 -2.20 12.08 8.28
CA ARG A 37 -2.85 12.55 7.05
C ARG A 37 -1.85 13.27 6.15
N ALA A 38 -1.20 14.31 6.66
CA ALA A 38 -0.21 15.07 5.89
C ALA A 38 0.95 14.18 5.41
N PHE A 39 1.37 13.21 6.22
CA PHE A 39 2.39 12.25 5.84
C PHE A 39 1.95 11.33 4.70
N ILE A 40 0.79 10.66 4.84
CA ILE A 40 0.24 9.73 3.85
C ILE A 40 -0.02 10.46 2.52
N GLU A 41 -0.70 11.60 2.57
CA GLU A 41 -1.12 12.34 1.38
C GLU A 41 0.06 12.96 0.63
N SER A 42 1.20 13.18 1.29
CA SER A 42 2.43 13.64 0.62
C SER A 42 3.26 12.51 -0.02
N ARG A 43 2.91 11.23 0.17
CA ARG A 43 3.68 10.12 -0.42
C ARG A 43 3.37 9.95 -1.90
N ALA A 44 4.40 9.70 -2.69
CA ALA A 44 4.27 9.30 -4.10
C ALA A 44 4.10 7.78 -4.28
N PHE A 45 4.28 7.00 -3.21
CA PHE A 45 4.06 5.57 -3.23
C PHE A 45 3.89 4.98 -1.83
N PHE A 46 3.43 3.74 -1.77
CA PHE A 46 3.49 2.89 -0.58
C PHE A 46 3.62 1.41 -0.99
N PHE A 47 3.93 0.55 -0.02
CA PHE A 47 3.87 -0.90 -0.21
C PHE A 47 2.58 -1.45 0.37
N LEU A 48 1.90 -2.30 -0.39
CA LEU A 48 0.68 -2.99 0.00
C LEU A 48 0.97 -4.48 0.15
N ALA A 49 0.77 -5.00 1.35
CA ALA A 49 0.76 -6.42 1.66
C ALA A 49 -0.71 -6.92 1.67
N THR A 50 -0.94 -8.02 0.97
CA THR A 50 -2.21 -8.77 0.91
C THR A 50 -1.90 -10.25 1.07
N ALA A 51 -2.91 -11.07 1.33
CA ALA A 51 -2.78 -12.51 1.24
C ALA A 51 -4.05 -13.10 0.63
N ASP A 52 -3.96 -14.25 -0.02
CA ASP A 52 -5.13 -14.97 -0.50
C ASP A 52 -5.87 -15.68 0.68
N ALA A 53 -6.87 -16.50 0.35
CA ALA A 53 -7.63 -17.27 1.34
C ALA A 53 -6.81 -18.36 2.04
N ALA A 54 -5.74 -18.86 1.42
CA ALA A 54 -4.81 -19.83 2.01
C ALA A 54 -3.72 -19.16 2.86
N GLY A 55 -3.69 -17.82 2.88
CA GLY A 55 -2.67 -17.05 3.59
C GLY A 55 -1.38 -16.87 2.79
N GLN A 56 -1.35 -17.19 1.49
CA GLN A 56 -0.19 -16.97 0.63
C GLN A 56 0.00 -15.46 0.44
N PRO A 57 1.16 -14.89 0.83
CA PRO A 57 1.36 -13.45 0.80
C PRO A 57 1.67 -12.92 -0.60
N ASP A 58 1.25 -11.68 -0.81
CA ASP A 58 1.60 -10.83 -1.94
C ASP A 58 2.01 -9.44 -1.45
N CYS A 59 3.06 -8.88 -2.05
CA CYS A 59 3.52 -7.53 -1.77
C CYS A 59 3.60 -6.73 -3.07
N SER A 60 3.00 -5.55 -3.09
CA SER A 60 2.93 -4.71 -4.29
C SER A 60 3.39 -3.29 -3.98
N TYR A 61 4.16 -2.71 -4.90
CA TYR A 61 4.35 -1.26 -4.95
C TYR A 61 3.10 -0.60 -5.54
N LYS A 62 2.60 0.44 -4.87
CA LYS A 62 1.49 1.28 -5.36
C LYS A 62 2.02 2.71 -5.48
N GLY A 63 2.16 3.19 -6.71
CA GLY A 63 2.70 4.51 -7.02
C GLY A 63 1.66 5.44 -7.62
N GLY A 64 1.86 6.74 -7.43
CA GLY A 64 1.04 7.83 -7.96
C GLY A 64 1.74 9.17 -7.77
N VAL A 65 1.02 10.26 -8.01
CA VAL A 65 1.45 11.61 -7.61
C VAL A 65 0.95 11.91 -6.19
N PRO A 66 1.63 12.77 -5.41
CA PRO A 66 1.15 13.18 -4.09
C PRO A 66 -0.34 13.56 -4.09
N GLY A 67 -1.08 13.08 -3.10
CA GLY A 67 -2.53 13.20 -3.00
C GLY A 67 -3.32 12.02 -3.59
N PHE A 68 -2.67 11.04 -4.22
CA PHE A 68 -3.37 9.86 -4.76
C PHE A 68 -3.93 8.94 -3.66
N VAL A 69 -3.28 8.88 -2.50
CA VAL A 69 -3.86 8.29 -1.28
C VAL A 69 -4.48 9.41 -0.48
N ARG A 70 -5.70 9.21 0.01
CA ARG A 70 -6.43 10.19 0.82
C ARG A 70 -6.87 9.58 2.13
N VAL A 71 -6.75 10.33 3.23
CA VAL A 71 -7.36 9.90 4.50
C VAL A 71 -8.83 10.36 4.49
N ALA A 72 -9.76 9.47 4.16
CA ALA A 72 -11.18 9.82 4.00
C ALA A 72 -11.91 10.08 5.33
N GLY A 73 -11.37 9.60 6.45
CA GLY A 73 -11.99 9.77 7.77
C GLY A 73 -11.05 9.41 8.93
N PRO A 74 -11.53 9.41 10.18
CA PRO A 74 -10.69 9.14 11.35
C PRO A 74 -9.97 7.79 11.27
N SER A 75 -10.59 6.75 10.72
CA SER A 75 -9.99 5.42 10.57
C SER A 75 -10.04 4.92 9.13
N GLU A 76 -10.21 5.81 8.17
CA GLU A 76 -10.44 5.44 6.77
C GLU A 76 -9.46 6.14 5.86
N LEU A 77 -8.86 5.38 4.95
CA LEU A 77 -8.11 5.91 3.82
C LEU A 77 -8.59 5.25 2.53
N GLU A 78 -8.33 5.90 1.41
CA GLU A 78 -8.67 5.40 0.08
C GLU A 78 -7.54 5.68 -0.90
N PHE A 79 -7.42 4.83 -1.92
CA PHE A 79 -6.50 5.03 -3.03
C PHE A 79 -7.03 4.35 -4.31
N PRO A 80 -6.80 4.95 -5.49
CA PRO A 80 -7.23 4.38 -6.75
C PRO A 80 -6.38 3.15 -7.12
N SER A 81 -7.00 2.19 -7.79
CA SER A 81 -6.30 1.15 -8.52
C SER A 81 -6.14 1.58 -9.98
N TYR A 82 -4.94 2.03 -10.33
CA TYR A 82 -4.61 2.36 -11.72
C TYR A 82 -4.50 1.13 -12.61
N ASP A 83 -4.56 1.35 -13.93
CA ASP A 83 -4.30 0.31 -14.93
C ASP A 83 -2.91 -0.31 -14.71
N GLY A 84 -2.81 -1.61 -14.96
CA GLY A 84 -1.62 -2.39 -14.66
C GLY A 84 -1.44 -3.55 -15.62
N ASN A 85 -0.89 -4.65 -15.12
CA ASN A 85 -0.55 -5.84 -15.92
C ASN A 85 -1.69 -6.88 -15.98
N GLY A 86 -2.89 -6.54 -15.50
CA GLY A 86 -4.05 -7.44 -15.53
C GLY A 86 -3.98 -8.64 -14.58
N MET A 87 -2.93 -8.82 -13.78
CA MET A 87 -2.82 -9.98 -12.89
C MET A 87 -3.73 -9.89 -11.66
N PHE A 88 -4.24 -8.69 -11.34
CA PHE A 88 -5.13 -8.41 -10.21
C PHE A 88 -4.73 -9.00 -8.84
N ARG A 89 -3.47 -9.34 -8.60
CA ARG A 89 -3.03 -10.04 -7.38
C ARG A 89 -3.53 -9.38 -6.09
N SER A 90 -3.27 -8.08 -5.92
CA SER A 90 -3.72 -7.37 -4.71
C SER A 90 -5.25 -7.33 -4.60
N LEU A 91 -5.95 -7.05 -5.70
CA LEU A 91 -7.41 -6.85 -5.69
C LEU A 91 -8.18 -8.16 -5.55
N GLY A 92 -7.73 -9.21 -6.24
CA GLY A 92 -8.23 -10.57 -6.10
C GLY A 92 -8.05 -11.08 -4.67
N ASN A 93 -6.88 -10.84 -4.06
CA ASN A 93 -6.66 -11.16 -2.66
C ASN A 93 -7.64 -10.42 -1.75
N VAL A 94 -7.81 -9.10 -1.92
CA VAL A 94 -8.78 -8.32 -1.14
C VAL A 94 -10.21 -8.88 -1.24
N ARG A 95 -10.61 -9.45 -2.37
CA ARG A 95 -11.93 -10.05 -2.55
C ARG A 95 -12.16 -11.31 -1.73
N VAL A 96 -11.12 -12.10 -1.49
CA VAL A 96 -11.23 -13.37 -0.73
C VAL A 96 -10.70 -13.26 0.70
N ASN A 97 -9.92 -12.21 0.98
CA ASN A 97 -9.31 -11.91 2.25
C ASN A 97 -9.09 -10.41 2.38
N ALA A 98 -9.94 -9.74 3.14
CA ALA A 98 -9.90 -8.28 3.29
C ALA A 98 -8.66 -7.77 4.05
N LYS A 99 -7.87 -8.63 4.71
CA LYS A 99 -6.75 -8.17 5.56
C LYS A 99 -5.61 -7.61 4.72
N VAL A 100 -5.25 -6.37 5.02
CA VAL A 100 -4.16 -5.64 4.35
C VAL A 100 -3.18 -5.03 5.34
N GLY A 101 -1.93 -4.89 4.89
CA GLY A 101 -0.91 -4.08 5.54
C GLY A 101 -0.35 -3.05 4.57
N LEU A 102 -0.29 -1.80 4.98
CA LEU A 102 0.27 -0.70 4.20
C LEU A 102 1.52 -0.17 4.89
N LEU A 103 2.57 0.08 4.11
CA LEU A 103 3.81 0.68 4.58
C LEU A 103 4.12 1.94 3.78
N PHE A 104 4.01 3.08 4.45
CA PHE A 104 4.40 4.39 3.95
C PHE A 104 5.81 4.73 4.44
N LEU A 105 6.63 5.30 3.56
CA LEU A 105 8.03 5.62 3.83
C LEU A 105 8.37 7.05 3.41
N ASP A 106 9.34 7.63 4.11
CA ASP A 106 10.09 8.80 3.68
C ASP A 106 11.56 8.42 3.64
N PHE A 107 12.19 8.60 2.49
CA PHE A 107 13.62 8.33 2.34
C PHE A 107 14.46 9.60 2.45
N GLU A 108 13.89 10.79 2.24
CA GLU A 108 14.63 12.06 2.35
C GLU A 108 14.75 12.49 3.81
N ASN A 109 13.65 12.32 4.54
CA ASN A 109 13.52 12.55 5.99
C ASN A 109 13.09 11.23 6.66
N PRO A 110 14.03 10.27 6.86
CA PRO A 110 13.75 8.91 7.31
C PRO A 110 12.59 8.79 8.30
N ARG A 111 11.45 8.29 7.80
CA ARG A 111 10.21 8.12 8.57
C ARG A 111 9.42 6.96 7.98
N ARG A 112 8.64 6.28 8.82
CA ARG A 112 7.68 5.28 8.36
C ARG A 112 6.39 5.29 9.15
N LEU A 113 5.31 4.94 8.47
CA LEU A 113 4.00 4.72 9.07
C LEU A 113 3.45 3.39 8.55
N ARG A 114 2.99 2.52 9.46
CA ARG A 114 2.30 1.28 9.12
C ARG A 114 0.82 1.43 9.42
N VAL A 115 0.00 0.96 8.49
CA VAL A 115 -1.45 0.90 8.61
C VAL A 115 -1.89 -0.52 8.29
N ASN A 116 -2.42 -1.23 9.27
CA ASN A 116 -3.04 -2.53 9.06
C ASN A 116 -4.55 -2.40 9.23
N GLY A 117 -5.30 -3.13 8.42
CA GLY A 117 -6.75 -3.01 8.43
C GLY A 117 -7.44 -3.99 7.50
N THR A 118 -8.68 -3.64 7.15
CA THR A 118 -9.49 -4.34 6.15
C THR A 118 -9.71 -3.45 4.96
N ALA A 119 -9.55 -4.02 3.76
CA ALA A 119 -9.79 -3.33 2.50
C ALA A 119 -11.07 -3.83 1.82
N GLU A 120 -11.71 -2.93 1.10
CA GLU A 120 -12.81 -3.22 0.18
C GLU A 120 -12.52 -2.55 -1.17
N LEU A 121 -13.00 -3.18 -2.25
CA LEU A 121 -12.83 -2.68 -3.62
C LEU A 121 -14.18 -2.27 -4.19
N ASP A 122 -14.31 -0.98 -4.51
CA ASP A 122 -15.33 -0.45 -5.40
C ASP A 122 -14.85 -0.62 -6.86
N THR A 123 -15.44 -1.55 -7.59
CA THR A 123 -15.11 -1.82 -8.99
C THR A 123 -15.69 -0.81 -9.96
N ALA A 124 -16.72 -0.03 -9.58
CA ALA A 124 -17.28 0.99 -10.46
C ALA A 124 -16.33 2.19 -10.57
N GLN A 125 -15.65 2.53 -9.48
CA GLN A 125 -14.68 3.63 -9.41
C GLN A 125 -13.22 3.17 -9.45
N MET A 126 -12.98 1.85 -9.46
CA MET A 126 -11.67 1.24 -9.25
C MET A 126 -10.94 1.83 -8.04
N MET A 127 -11.67 1.95 -6.92
CA MET A 127 -11.20 2.58 -5.68
C MET A 127 -11.07 1.54 -4.58
N VAL A 128 -9.93 1.54 -3.87
CA VAL A 128 -9.74 0.70 -2.68
C VAL A 128 -9.94 1.56 -1.45
N ARG A 129 -10.86 1.15 -0.57
CA ARG A 129 -11.11 1.77 0.73
C ARG A 129 -10.54 0.88 1.82
N VAL A 130 -9.79 1.45 2.75
CA VAL A 130 -9.18 0.73 3.86
C VAL A 130 -9.68 1.30 5.19
N ARG A 131 -10.30 0.44 5.99
CA ARG A 131 -10.58 0.71 7.39
C ARG A 131 -9.38 0.30 8.23
N ALA A 132 -8.69 1.28 8.78
CA ALA A 132 -7.54 1.08 9.66
C ALA A 132 -7.98 0.46 10.99
N GLU A 133 -7.38 -0.69 11.33
CA GLU A 133 -7.52 -1.35 12.63
C GLU A 133 -6.30 -1.10 13.52
N ARG A 134 -5.17 -0.75 12.90
CA ARG A 134 -3.92 -0.46 13.61
C ARG A 134 -3.05 0.49 12.80
N ILE A 135 -2.79 1.67 13.36
CA ILE A 135 -1.89 2.68 12.85
C ILE A 135 -0.74 2.79 13.85
N PHE A 136 0.49 2.62 13.38
CA PHE A 136 1.64 2.72 14.28
C PHE A 136 2.90 3.21 13.55
N PRO A 137 3.55 4.25 14.06
CA PRO A 137 4.89 4.62 13.61
C PRO A 137 5.90 3.62 14.18
N ASN A 138 7.06 3.53 13.52
CA ASN A 138 8.18 2.74 14.01
C ASN A 138 9.49 3.52 13.83
N CYS A 139 10.50 3.21 14.66
CA CYS A 139 11.80 3.88 14.71
C CYS A 139 12.50 3.94 13.34
N PRO A 140 12.87 5.11 12.79
CA PRO A 140 13.37 5.27 11.42
C PRO A 140 14.72 4.60 11.14
N ARG A 141 15.33 3.95 12.14
CA ARG A 141 16.53 3.12 12.01
C ARG A 141 16.45 2.21 10.77
N TYR A 142 17.56 2.15 10.03
CA TYR A 142 17.77 1.39 8.79
C TYR A 142 17.05 1.88 7.53
N ILE A 143 16.27 2.97 7.60
CA ILE A 143 15.77 3.61 6.38
C ILE A 143 16.94 4.36 5.72
N HIS A 144 17.34 3.90 4.54
CA HIS A 144 18.39 4.57 3.77
C HIS A 144 17.91 5.93 3.27
N ARG A 145 18.84 6.89 3.23
CA ARG A 145 18.56 8.18 2.60
C ARG A 145 18.59 8.04 1.10
N MET A 146 17.49 8.38 0.45
CA MET A 146 17.33 8.37 -1.01
C MET A 146 16.55 9.60 -1.42
N GLN A 147 16.80 10.09 -2.63
CA GLN A 147 16.12 11.24 -3.20
C GLN A 147 15.20 10.78 -4.33
N LEU A 148 13.99 11.34 -4.37
CA LEU A 148 13.12 11.16 -5.53
C LEU A 148 13.63 12.05 -6.67
N LEU A 149 14.00 11.42 -7.80
CA LEU A 149 14.50 12.17 -8.96
C LEU A 149 13.36 12.70 -9.83
N GLU A 150 12.34 11.87 -10.08
CA GLU A 150 11.18 12.20 -10.91
C GLU A 150 9.97 11.34 -10.54
N PHE A 151 8.77 11.83 -10.86
CA PHE A 151 7.57 10.99 -10.83
C PHE A 151 7.50 10.12 -12.07
N SER A 152 6.91 8.93 -11.94
CA SER A 152 6.73 8.04 -13.09
C SER A 152 5.82 8.69 -14.13
N VAL A 153 6.23 8.66 -15.41
CA VAL A 153 5.37 9.06 -16.54
C VAL A 153 4.08 8.24 -16.64
N TYR A 154 4.03 7.08 -16.00
CA TYR A 154 2.84 6.22 -15.95
C TYR A 154 1.87 6.57 -14.81
N ALA A 155 2.25 7.46 -13.89
CA ALA A 155 1.37 7.89 -12.80
C ALA A 155 0.29 8.84 -13.33
N PRO A 156 -1.02 8.53 -13.17
CA PRO A 156 -2.08 9.46 -13.56
C PRO A 156 -2.01 10.77 -12.78
N ALA A 157 -2.23 11.88 -13.46
CA ALA A 157 -2.30 13.22 -12.88
C ALA A 157 -3.27 14.11 -13.67
N PRO A 158 -3.83 15.19 -13.07
CA PRO A 158 -4.70 16.12 -13.79
C PRO A 158 -4.03 16.66 -15.06
N GLY A 159 -4.71 16.52 -16.21
CA GLY A 159 -4.17 16.96 -17.51
C GLY A 159 -3.10 16.05 -18.12
N HIS A 160 -2.80 14.91 -17.50
CA HIS A 160 -1.81 13.94 -17.98
C HIS A 160 -2.48 12.59 -18.26
N VAL A 161 -2.34 12.10 -19.50
CA VAL A 161 -2.75 10.76 -19.90
C VAL A 161 -1.51 9.86 -19.90
N PRO A 162 -1.44 8.85 -19.02
CA PRO A 162 -0.32 7.92 -18.99
C PRO A 162 -0.09 7.27 -20.37
N PRO A 163 1.16 7.18 -20.84
CA PRO A 163 1.46 6.49 -22.08
C PRO A 163 1.25 4.98 -21.92
N VAL A 164 0.95 4.30 -23.03
CA VAL A 164 0.89 2.84 -23.07
C VAL A 164 2.25 2.24 -22.69
N PRO A 165 2.32 1.32 -21.69
CA PRO A 165 3.56 0.64 -21.36
C PRO A 165 4.10 -0.19 -22.54
N GLY A 166 5.38 0.01 -22.87
CA GLY A 166 5.98 -0.61 -24.06
C GLY A 166 5.92 -2.15 -24.10
N TRP A 167 5.89 -2.82 -22.94
CA TRP A 167 5.77 -4.27 -22.86
C TRP A 167 4.45 -4.80 -23.44
N LYS A 168 3.34 -4.03 -23.34
CA LYS A 168 2.04 -4.42 -23.93
C LYS A 168 2.12 -4.50 -25.46
N ARG A 169 3.06 -3.79 -26.09
CA ARG A 169 3.27 -3.78 -27.54
C ARG A 169 4.21 -4.90 -28.03
N MET A 170 4.83 -5.66 -27.14
CA MET A 170 5.69 -6.78 -27.55
C MET A 170 4.83 -7.90 -28.16
N PRO A 171 5.26 -8.56 -29.25
CA PRO A 171 4.46 -9.56 -29.95
C PRO A 171 3.91 -10.68 -29.04
N GLN A 172 4.73 -11.16 -28.11
CA GLN A 172 4.35 -12.20 -27.14
C GLN A 172 3.23 -11.81 -26.15
N PHE A 173 2.87 -10.52 -26.06
CA PHE A 173 1.84 -10.02 -25.15
C PHE A 173 0.68 -9.33 -25.87
N ASN A 174 0.92 -8.68 -27.01
CA ASN A 174 -0.13 -7.87 -27.65
C ASN A 174 -1.34 -8.71 -28.11
N GLU A 175 -1.10 -9.98 -28.49
CA GLU A 175 -2.11 -10.88 -29.04
C GLU A 175 -3.19 -11.22 -28.00
N VAL A 176 -2.83 -11.21 -26.73
CA VAL A 176 -3.70 -11.59 -25.61
C VAL A 176 -4.29 -10.41 -24.84
N LEU A 177 -4.09 -9.18 -25.32
CA LEU A 177 -4.67 -8.00 -24.69
C LEU A 177 -6.21 -7.99 -24.80
N PRO A 178 -6.93 -7.31 -23.89
CA PRO A 178 -8.36 -7.06 -24.05
C PRO A 178 -8.67 -6.29 -25.35
N PRO A 179 -9.85 -6.48 -25.98
CA PRO A 179 -10.26 -5.76 -27.18
C PRO A 179 -10.09 -4.25 -27.12
N ASP A 180 -10.43 -3.65 -25.97
CA ASP A 180 -10.41 -2.20 -25.76
C ASP A 180 -9.10 -1.70 -25.13
N ASP A 181 -8.03 -2.51 -25.09
CA ASP A 181 -6.75 -2.06 -24.55
C ASP A 181 -6.07 -1.08 -25.53
N PRO A 182 -5.65 0.12 -25.08
CA PRO A 182 -5.06 1.15 -25.94
C PRO A 182 -3.73 0.73 -26.58
N ALA A 183 -3.10 -0.37 -26.13
CA ALA A 183 -1.92 -0.92 -26.78
C ALA A 183 -2.23 -1.72 -28.06
N ARG A 184 -3.50 -2.04 -28.32
CA ARG A 184 -3.94 -2.67 -29.58
C ARG A 184 -4.09 -1.69 -30.73
N GLU A 185 -4.29 -0.41 -30.44
CA GLU A 185 -4.31 0.63 -31.46
C GLU A 185 -2.90 0.79 -32.05
N THR A 186 -2.76 0.30 -33.30
CA THR A 186 -1.55 0.30 -34.14
C THR A 186 -1.05 1.70 -34.46
#